data_AF-K1U8I0-F1
#
_entry.id   AF-K1U8I0-F1
#
_cell.length_a   1.000
_cell.length_b   1.000
_cell.length_c   1.000
_cell.angle_alpha   90.00
_cell.angle_beta   90.00
_cell.angle_gamma   90.00
#
_symmetry.space_group_name_H-M   'P 1'
#
loop_
_entity.id
_entity.type
_entity.pdbx_description
1 polymer ?
#
loop_
_entity_poly.entity_id
_entity_poly.type
_entity_poly.pdbx_seq_one_letter_code
_entity_poly.pdbx_strand_id
1 'polypeptide(L)' 'MSGDLIQLWDKGVLLQGIWETIYLTFISSFVAYVFGLPIGVLLTVTDKDGIHPIPWLNKIIGILVNIFRSIPFII' A
#
# COMPACT_ATOMS: atom_id res chain seq x y z
N MET A 1 18.18 -31.94 -2.64
CA MET A 1 16.82 -31.56 -2.16
C MET A 1 16.78 -31.31 -0.65
N SER A 2 17.01 -32.29 0.24
CA SER A 2 17.03 -31.99 1.70
C SER A 2 18.26 -31.15 2.12
N GLY A 3 19.44 -31.45 1.56
CA GLY A 3 20.69 -30.75 1.92
C GLY A 3 20.75 -29.27 1.52
N ASP A 4 20.01 -28.87 0.49
CA ASP A 4 19.99 -27.47 0.01
C ASP A 4 19.19 -26.57 0.97
N LEU A 5 18.06 -27.08 1.48
CA LEU A 5 17.24 -26.38 2.47
C LEU A 5 17.96 -26.22 3.80
N ILE A 6 18.68 -27.26 4.23
CA ILE A 6 19.49 -27.21 5.45
C ILE A 6 20.62 -26.18 5.30
N GLN A 7 21.25 -26.08 4.13
CA GLN A 7 22.24 -25.03 3.85
C GLN A 7 21.65 -23.61 3.86
N LEU A 8 20.44 -23.41 3.32
CA LEU A 8 19.77 -22.11 3.35
C LEU A 8 19.34 -21.71 4.76
N TRP A 9 18.96 -22.71 5.57
CA TRP A 9 18.65 -22.53 6.98
C TRP A 9 19.91 -22.13 7.78
N ASP A 10 21.00 -22.88 7.64
CA ASP A 10 22.27 -22.62 8.33
C ASP A 10 22.90 -21.27 7.92
N LYS A 11 22.71 -20.86 6.66
CA LYS A 11 23.14 -19.54 6.16
C LYS A 11 22.23 -18.39 6.59
N GLY A 12 21.10 -18.67 7.26
CA GLY A 12 20.15 -17.66 7.76
C GLY A 12 19.40 -16.87 6.68
N VAL A 13 19.55 -17.21 5.39
CA VAL A 13 18.94 -16.48 4.26
C VAL A 13 17.42 -16.53 4.28
N LEU A 14 16.82 -17.61 4.79
CA LEU A 14 15.37 -17.71 4.96
C LEU A 14 14.87 -16.72 6.01
N LEU A 15 15.57 -16.61 7.15
CA LEU A 15 15.21 -15.67 8.21
C LEU A 15 15.39 -14.22 7.73
N GLN A 16 16.46 -13.95 6.98
CA GLN A 16 16.68 -12.64 6.35
C GLN A 16 15.55 -12.28 5.39
N GLY A 17 15.15 -13.18 4.49
CA GLY A 17 14.06 -12.92 3.53
C GLY A 17 12.70 -12.68 4.21
N ILE A 18 12.40 -13.39 5.30
CA ILE A 18 11.21 -13.11 6.13
C ILE A 18 11.29 -11.70 6.71
N TRP A 19 12.44 -11.32 7.25
CA TRP A 19 12.61 -10.00 7.86
C TRP A 19 12.53 -8.88 6.82
N GLU A 20 13.10 -9.06 5.64
CA GLU A 20 12.99 -8.13 4.51
C GLU A 20 11.53 -7.97 4.07
N THR A 21 10.78 -9.07 3.99
CA THR A 21 9.35 -9.03 3.64
C THR A 21 8.56 -8.25 4.68
N ILE A 22 8.77 -8.51 5.97
CA ILE A 22 8.12 -7.79 7.08
C ILE A 22 8.50 -6.31 7.00
N TYR A 23 9.79 -6.00 6.91
CA TYR A 23 10.31 -4.64 6.88
C TYR A 23 9.71 -3.81 5.74
N LEU A 24 9.75 -4.33 4.51
CA LEU A 24 9.21 -3.67 3.33
C LEU A 24 7.69 -3.53 3.40
N THR A 25 6.98 -4.56 3.88
CA THR A 25 5.53 -4.51 4.03
C THR A 25 5.12 -3.44 5.03
N PHE A 26 5.78 -3.38 6.20
CA PHE A 26 5.47 -2.39 7.23
C PHE A 26 5.75 -0.97 6.76
N ILE A 27 6.91 -0.71 6.15
CA ILE A 27 7.25 0.62 5.67
C ILE A 27 6.32 1.06 4.54
N SER A 28 6.04 0.18 3.58
CA SER A 28 5.13 0.49 2.48
C SER A 28 3.72 0.77 2.98
N SER A 29 3.24 -0.04 3.93
CA SER A 29 1.94 0.19 4.56
C SER A 29 1.91 1.49 5.33
N PHE A 30 2.95 1.80 6.10
CA PHE A 30 3.04 3.03 6.87
C PHE A 30 2.98 4.27 5.97
N VAL A 31 3.77 4.30 4.90
CA VAL A 31 3.74 5.38 3.90
C VAL A 31 2.36 5.47 3.24
N ALA A 32 1.79 4.34 2.83
CA ALA A 32 0.45 4.29 2.26
C ALA A 32 -0.62 4.83 3.22
N TYR A 33 -0.50 4.59 4.53
CA TYR A 33 -1.40 5.13 5.54
C TYR A 33 -1.22 6.64 5.70
N VAL A 34 0.02 7.13 5.80
CA VAL A 34 0.32 8.56 5.99
C VAL A 34 -0.24 9.43 4.87
N PHE A 35 -0.18 8.97 3.62
CA PHE A 35 -0.72 9.72 2.47
C PHE A 35 -2.14 9.31 2.11
N GLY A 36 -2.46 8.01 2.16
CA GLY A 36 -3.75 7.46 1.77
C GLY A 36 -4.87 7.85 2.72
N LEU A 37 -4.63 7.93 4.04
CA LEU A 37 -5.67 8.36 4.99
C LEU A 37 -6.11 9.81 4.73
N PRO A 38 -5.22 10.82 4.66
CA PRO A 38 -5.63 12.19 4.34
C PRO A 38 -6.39 12.30 3.02
N ILE A 39 -5.92 11.61 1.96
CA ILE A 39 -6.59 11.62 0.66
C ILE A 39 -7.97 10.97 0.74
N GLY A 40 -8.09 9.84 1.44
CA GLY A 40 -9.35 9.14 1.65
C GLY A 40 -10.35 9.98 2.45
N VAL A 41 -9.91 10.58 3.56
CA VAL A 41 -10.73 11.49 4.37
C VAL A 41 -11.16 12.70 3.53
N LEU A 42 -10.25 13.29 2.74
CA LEU A 42 -10.57 14.43 1.88
C LEU A 42 -11.63 14.07 0.85
N LEU A 43 -11.54 12.89 0.22
CA LEU A 43 -12.58 12.40 -0.68
C LEU A 43 -13.93 12.24 0.05
N THR A 44 -13.94 11.65 1.24
CA THR A 44 -15.18 11.48 2.02
C THR A 44 -15.80 12.82 2.44
N VAL A 45 -14.99 13.77 2.89
CA VAL A 45 -15.47 15.09 3.32
C VAL A 45 -16.00 15.91 2.14
N THR A 46 -15.36 15.79 0.97
CA THR A 46 -15.71 16.56 -0.24
C THR A 46 -16.76 15.90 -1.13
N ASP A 47 -17.24 14.71 -0.74
CA ASP A 47 -18.29 14.00 -1.44
C ASP A 47 -19.62 14.78 -1.41
N LYS A 48 -20.54 14.45 -2.33
CA LYS A 48 -21.85 15.12 -2.46
C LYS A 48 -22.68 15.09 -1.18
N ASP A 49 -22.57 14.01 -0.40
CA ASP A 49 -23.25 13.81 0.88
C ASP A 49 -22.29 14.03 2.07
N GLY A 50 -21.10 14.57 1.80
CA GLY A 50 -20.05 14.83 2.78
C GLY A 50 -20.28 16.11 3.59
N ILE A 51 -19.38 16.34 4.56
CA ILE A 51 -19.45 17.50 5.48
C ILE A 51 -19.29 18.83 4.73
N HIS A 52 -18.46 18.85 3.69
CA HIS A 52 -18.20 20.04 2.89
C HIS A 52 -18.10 19.67 1.40
N PRO A 53 -19.24 19.57 0.68
CA PRO A 53 -19.28 19.05 -0.67
C PRO A 53 -18.54 19.96 -1.66
N ILE A 54 -17.50 19.41 -2.32
CA ILE A 54 -16.75 20.07 -3.39
C ILE A 54 -16.66 19.11 -4.60
N PRO A 55 -17.68 19.09 -5.48
CA PRO A 55 -17.81 18.07 -6.52
C PRO A 55 -16.63 18.03 -7.52
N TRP A 56 -16.05 19.18 -7.86
CA TRP A 56 -14.93 19.25 -8.80
C TRP A 56 -13.64 18.66 -8.20
N LEU A 57 -13.36 18.95 -6.93
CA LEU A 57 -12.17 18.46 -6.22
C LEU A 57 -12.27 16.96 -5.99
N ASN A 58 -13.43 16.50 -5.52
CA ASN A 58 -13.71 15.07 -5.33
C ASN A 58 -13.56 14.29 -6.65
N LYS A 59 -14.06 14.84 -7.77
CA LYS A 59 -13.93 14.20 -9.09
C LYS A 59 -12.47 14.09 -9.55
N ILE A 60 -11.66 15.14 -9.41
CA ILE A 60 -10.24 15.10 -9.83
C ILE A 60 -9.45 14.10 -8.99
N ILE A 61 -9.56 14.20 -7.66
CA ILE A 61 -8.85 13.29 -6.74
C ILE A 61 -9.35 11.85 -6.93
N GLY A 62 -10.65 11.66 -7.13
CA GLY A 62 -11.26 10.35 -7.36
C GLY A 62 -10.75 9.70 -8.64
N ILE A 63 -10.62 10.45 -9.75
CA ILE A 63 -10.00 9.95 -10.99
C ILE A 63 -8.56 9.52 -10.71
N LEU A 64 -7.77 10.35 -10.04
CA LEU A 64 -6.38 10.06 -9.72
C LEU A 64 -6.25 8.78 -8.87
N VAL A 65 -7.02 8.67 -7.80
CA VAL A 65 -7.05 7.47 -6.93
C VAL A 65 -7.47 6.24 -7.70
N ASN A 66 -8.50 6.35 -8.56
CA ASN A 66 -8.96 5.22 -9.37
C ASN A 66 -7.89 4.76 -10.37
N ILE A 67 -7.14 5.67 -10.99
CA ILE A 67 -6.00 5.31 -11.87
C ILE A 67 -4.98 4.50 -11.07
N PHE A 68 -4.50 5.00 -9.94
CA PHE A 68 -3.51 4.29 -9.11
C PHE A 68 -4.03 2.91 -8.65
N ARG A 69 -5.32 2.80 -8.31
CA ARG A 69 -5.95 1.54 -7.91
C ARG A 69 -6.11 0.54 -9.06
N SER A 70 -6.24 1.01 -10.29
CA SER A 70 -6.40 0.17 -11.47
C SER A 70 -5.08 -0.35 -12.04
N ILE A 71 -3.93 0.18 -11.60
CA ILE A 71 -2.62 -0.34 -12.00
C ILE A 71 -2.45 -1.74 -11.40
N PRO A 72 -2.31 -2.79 -12.22
CA PRO A 72 -2.02 -4.12 -11.71
C PRO A 72 -0.61 -4.12 -11.09
N PHE A 73 -0.49 -4.59 -9.84
CA PHE A 73 0.83 -4.87 -9.27
C PHE A 73 1.39 -6.06 -10.02
N ILE A 74 2.38 -5.81 -10.90
CA ILE A 74 3.07 -6.88 -11.63
C ILE A 74 3.77 -7.76 -10.59
N ILE A 75 3.30 -8.99 -10.50
CA ILE A 75 3.93 -10.15 -9.85
C ILE A 75 4.99 -10.68 -10.80
#